data_AF-A0A924P3M6-F1
#
_entry.id   AF-A0A924P3M6-F1
#
_cell.length_a   1.000
_cell.length_b   1.000
_cell.length_c   1.000
_cell.angle_alpha   90.00
_cell.angle_beta   90.00
_cell.angle_gamma   90.00
#
_symmetry.space_group_name_H-M   'P 1'
#
loop_
_entity.id
_entity.type
_entity.pdbx_description
1 polymer ?
#
loop_
_entity_poly.entity_id
_entity_poly.type
_entity_poly.pdbx_seq_one_letter_code
_entity_poly.pdbx_strand_id
1 'polypeptide(L)'
;MLDTTQVQLIDSLYNFGKVAEGEKVTYNFRFKNVGTKALVITSTSASCGCTVPEKPDRPVLPGETGVIKVVFNSQGKAGHNEKNITVMANTVPAFPMLILTGDVVPAK
;
A
#
# COMPACT_ATOMS: atom_id res chain seq x y z
N MET A 1 25.16 2.62 -14.79
CA MET A 1 23.78 2.68 -15.28
C MET A 1 22.88 2.61 -14.06
N LEU A 2 21.94 3.53 -13.88
CA LEU A 2 20.97 3.41 -12.77
C LEU A 2 19.98 2.30 -13.15
N ASP A 3 19.92 1.21 -12.39
CA ASP A 3 18.95 0.13 -12.59
C ASP A 3 17.58 0.54 -12.05
N THR A 4 16.99 1.56 -12.67
CA THR A 4 15.71 2.14 -12.27
C THR A 4 14.60 1.75 -13.24
N THR A 5 13.37 1.76 -12.73
CA THR A 5 12.16 1.49 -13.52
C THR A 5 11.06 2.52 -13.24
N GLN A 6 9.90 2.33 -13.87
CA GLN A 6 8.72 3.16 -13.73
C GLN A 6 7.52 2.30 -13.37
N VAL A 7 6.61 2.87 -12.58
CA VAL A 7 5.38 2.20 -12.16
C VAL A 7 4.16 3.07 -12.50
N GLN A 8 3.06 2.40 -12.81
CA GLN A 8 1.75 3.00 -12.93
C GLN A 8 0.85 2.39 -11.85
N LEU A 9 0.26 3.22 -10.99
CA LEU A 9 -0.73 2.74 -10.03
C LEU A 9 -2.03 2.42 -10.75
N ILE A 10 -2.62 1.28 -10.39
CA ILE A 10 -3.99 0.93 -10.78
C ILE A 10 -4.94 1.45 -9.69
N ASP A 11 -4.55 1.24 -8.44
CA ASP A 11 -5.26 1.76 -7.28
C ASP A 11 -4.25 2.50 -6.37
N SER A 12 -4.53 3.74 -6.01
CA SER A 12 -3.69 4.56 -5.12
C SER A 12 -4.40 4.97 -3.82
N LEU A 13 -5.73 4.95 -3.83
CA LEU A 13 -6.57 5.29 -2.69
C LEU A 13 -7.64 4.22 -2.54
N TYR A 14 -7.81 3.72 -1.32
CA TYR A 14 -8.93 2.86 -0.96
C TYR A 14 -9.64 3.41 0.26
N ASN A 15 -10.94 3.64 0.12
CA ASN A 15 -11.83 3.97 1.23
C ASN A 15 -12.57 2.71 1.68
N PHE A 16 -12.29 2.23 2.89
CA PHE A 16 -12.94 1.04 3.45
C PHE A 16 -14.34 1.31 4.03
N GLY A 17 -14.83 2.55 3.95
CA GLY A 17 -16.13 2.94 4.47
C GLY A 17 -16.15 2.95 5.98
N LYS A 18 -17.13 2.26 6.57
CA LYS A 18 -17.31 2.14 8.02
C LYS A 18 -17.04 0.72 8.46
N VAL A 19 -16.19 0.56 9.47
CA VAL A 19 -15.88 -0.75 10.08
C VAL A 19 -16.07 -0.68 11.58
N ALA A 20 -16.39 -1.80 12.21
CA ALA A 20 -16.47 -1.87 13.66
C ALA A 20 -15.06 -1.90 14.27
N GLU A 21 -14.88 -1.25 15.42
CA GLU A 21 -13.63 -1.34 16.16
C GLU A 21 -13.26 -2.80 16.48
N GLY A 22 -12.02 -3.18 16.19
CA GLY A 22 -11.51 -4.53 16.35
C GLY A 22 -11.50 -5.35 15.06
N GLU A 23 -12.15 -4.87 13.99
CA GLU A 23 -12.07 -5.48 12.67
C GLU A 23 -10.72 -5.22 12.00
N LYS A 24 -10.31 -6.18 11.14
CA LYS A 24 -9.13 -6.05 10.29
C LYS A 24 -9.54 -5.74 8.86
N VAL A 25 -9.11 -4.59 8.37
CA VAL A 25 -9.29 -4.21 6.97
C VAL A 25 -8.10 -4.71 6.17
N THR A 26 -8.34 -5.52 5.13
CA THR A 26 -7.30 -5.98 4.21
C THR A 26 -7.58 -5.42 2.82
N TYR A 27 -6.58 -4.81 2.19
CA TYR A 27 -6.69 -4.31 0.83
C TYR A 27 -5.41 -4.52 0.02
N ASN A 28 -5.57 -4.77 -1.28
CA ASN A 28 -4.48 -5.05 -2.20
C ASN A 28 -4.34 -3.90 -3.19
N PHE A 29 -3.41 -2.97 -2.93
CA PHE A 29 -3.09 -1.92 -3.89
C PHE A 29 -2.36 -2.52 -5.08
N ARG A 30 -2.93 -2.38 -6.27
CA ARG A 30 -2.34 -2.92 -7.50
C ARG A 30 -1.56 -1.83 -8.23
N PHE A 31 -0.45 -2.24 -8.81
CA PHE A 31 0.37 -1.38 -9.67
C PHE A 31 0.97 -2.22 -10.80
N LYS A 32 1.35 -1.57 -11.88
CA LYS A 32 2.03 -2.19 -13.02
C LYS A 32 3.43 -1.66 -13.17
N ASN A 33 4.42 -2.54 -13.37
CA ASN A 33 5.74 -2.11 -13.79
C ASN A 33 5.67 -1.76 -15.29
N VAL A 34 5.77 -0.48 -15.61
CA VAL A 34 5.67 0.04 -16.99
C VAL A 34 7.03 0.41 -17.58
N GLY A 35 8.10 0.26 -16.80
CA GLY A 35 9.47 0.46 -17.29
C GLY A 35 10.05 -0.79 -17.94
N THR A 36 11.34 -0.74 -18.24
CA THR A 36 12.08 -1.79 -18.97
C THR A 36 12.98 -2.64 -18.06
N LYS A 37 13.01 -2.35 -16.76
CA LYS A 37 13.80 -3.06 -15.75
C LYS A 37 12.89 -3.72 -14.71
N ALA A 38 13.38 -4.75 -14.04
CA ALA A 38 12.65 -5.36 -12.94
C ALA A 38 12.47 -4.34 -11.79
N LEU A 39 11.25 -4.25 -11.28
CA LEU A 39 10.95 -3.45 -10.10
C LEU A 39 11.35 -4.24 -8.85
N VAL A 40 12.22 -3.65 -8.05
CA VAL A 40 12.64 -4.17 -6.75
C VAL A 40 12.12 -3.23 -5.67
N ILE A 41 11.20 -3.73 -4.85
CA ILE A 41 10.70 -3.01 -3.68
C ILE A 41 11.60 -3.38 -2.50
N THR A 42 12.29 -2.38 -1.96
CA THR A 42 13.25 -2.54 -0.86
C THR A 42 12.56 -2.50 0.49
N SER A 43 11.56 -1.64 0.67
CA SER A 43 10.80 -1.55 1.91
C SER A 43 9.40 -0.98 1.72
N THR A 44 8.53 -1.32 2.65
CA THR A 44 7.18 -0.76 2.79
C THR A 44 6.96 -0.34 4.23
N SER A 45 6.41 0.85 4.44
CA SER A 45 6.12 1.37 5.77
C SER A 45 4.78 2.09 5.80
N ALA A 46 4.14 2.11 6.97
CA ALA A 46 2.92 2.86 7.20
C ALA A 46 3.15 3.90 8.31
N SER A 47 2.30 4.94 8.32
CA SER A 47 2.39 6.03 9.31
C SER A 47 2.16 5.59 10.76
N CYS A 48 1.48 4.46 11.00
CA CYS A 48 1.27 3.86 12.33
C CYS A 48 1.62 2.36 12.33
N GLY A 49 2.04 1.84 13.48
CA GLY A 49 2.18 0.39 13.70
C GLY A 49 0.85 -0.40 13.65
N CYS A 50 -0.28 0.28 13.50
CA CYS A 50 -1.60 -0.31 13.32
C CYS A 50 -1.88 -0.79 11.90
N THR A 51 -1.00 -0.48 10.95
CA THR A 51 -1.13 -0.85 9.54
C THR A 51 0.14 -1.57 9.09
N VAL A 52 -0.01 -2.77 8.56
CA VAL A 52 1.11 -3.61 8.11
C VAL A 52 1.05 -3.75 6.59
N PRO A 53 1.98 -3.11 5.85
CA PRO A 53 2.11 -3.32 4.42
C PRO A 53 3.07 -4.48 4.12
N GLU A 54 2.62 -5.40 3.27
CA GLU A 54 3.36 -6.54 2.74
C GLU A 54 3.69 -6.27 1.26
N LYS A 55 4.97 -6.35 0.90
CA LYS A 55 5.47 -6.22 -0.47
C LYS A 55 5.57 -7.59 -1.16
N PRO A 56 5.66 -7.65 -2.50
CA PRO A 56 6.01 -8.88 -3.21
C PRO A 56 7.37 -9.42 -2.77
N ASP A 57 7.48 -10.75 -2.69
CA ASP A 57 8.75 -11.44 -2.36
C ASP A 57 9.74 -11.42 -3.52
N ARG A 58 9.22 -11.35 -4.76
CA ARG A 58 10.02 -11.35 -5.98
C ARG A 58 9.96 -10.00 -6.69
N PRO A 59 10.99 -9.64 -7.45
CA PRO A 59 10.92 -8.48 -8.34
C PRO A 59 9.75 -8.59 -9.31
N VAL A 60 9.08 -7.47 -9.59
CA VAL A 60 7.97 -7.41 -10.55
C VAL A 60 8.56 -7.09 -11.92
N LEU A 61 8.43 -7.99 -12.90
CA LEU A 61 9.07 -7.84 -14.20
C LEU A 61 8.39 -6.76 -15.06
N PRO A 62 9.06 -6.26 -16.12
CA PRO A 62 8.45 -5.33 -17.07
C PRO A 62 7.11 -5.85 -17.61
N GLY A 63 6.07 -5.02 -17.53
CA GLY A 63 4.72 -5.36 -17.98
C GLY A 63 3.88 -6.14 -16.96
N GLU A 64 4.47 -6.63 -15.86
CA GLU A 64 3.74 -7.36 -14.82
C GLU A 64 3.01 -6.43 -13.84
N THR A 65 1.93 -6.96 -13.27
CA THR A 65 1.20 -6.32 -12.17
C THR A 65 1.68 -6.89 -10.84
N GLY A 66 2.05 -6.00 -9.93
CA GLY A 66 2.35 -6.33 -8.54
C GLY A 66 1.26 -5.84 -7.58
N VAL A 67 1.35 -6.30 -6.34
CA VAL A 67 0.41 -5.96 -5.26
C VAL A 67 1.19 -5.54 -4.02
N ILE A 68 0.76 -4.45 -3.38
CA ILE A 68 1.07 -4.14 -1.99
C ILE A 68 -0.16 -4.50 -1.16
N LYS A 69 -0.06 -5.56 -0.35
CA LYS A 69 -1.13 -5.96 0.56
C LYS A 69 -1.02 -5.15 1.83
N VAL A 70 -2.10 -4.52 2.26
CA VAL A 70 -2.16 -3.69 3.46
C VAL A 70 -3.18 -4.29 4.41
N VAL A 71 -2.77 -4.52 5.65
CA VAL A 71 -3.64 -4.98 6.74
C VAL A 71 -3.69 -3.90 7.81
N PHE A 72 -4.86 -3.30 8.00
CA PHE A 72 -5.12 -2.31 9.05
C PHE A 72 -5.91 -2.95 10.19
N ASN A 73 -5.40 -2.83 11.41
CA ASN A 73 -6.08 -3.21 12.64
C ASN A 73 -6.79 -1.98 13.24
N SER A 74 -8.13 -2.01 13.25
CA SER A 74 -8.96 -0.91 13.73
C SER A 74 -9.08 -0.82 15.26
N GLN A 75 -8.52 -1.78 16.01
CA GLN A 75 -8.57 -1.79 17.48
C GLN A 75 -7.96 -0.50 18.07
N GLY A 76 -8.73 0.20 18.91
CA GLY A 76 -8.31 1.47 19.52
C GLY A 76 -8.12 2.60 18.51
N LYS A 77 -8.79 2.53 17.36
CA LYS A 77 -8.71 3.52 16.28
C LYS A 77 -10.07 4.13 15.93
N ALA A 78 -10.99 4.25 16.88
CA ALA A 78 -12.28 4.90 16.66
C ALA A 78 -12.15 6.29 16.00
N GLY A 79 -13.13 6.63 15.14
CA GLY A 79 -13.16 7.87 14.38
C GLY A 79 -12.56 7.75 12.97
N HIS A 80 -12.29 8.90 12.34
CA HIS A 80 -11.73 8.96 11.00
C HIS A 80 -10.26 8.53 11.00
N ASN A 81 -9.91 7.67 10.05
CA ASN A 81 -8.56 7.16 9.88
C ASN A 81 -8.10 7.37 8.45
N GLU A 82 -6.94 8.01 8.31
CA GLU A 82 -6.17 8.02 7.07
C GLU A 82 -4.80 7.39 7.36
N LYS A 83 -4.40 6.43 6.55
CA LYS A 83 -3.13 5.70 6.65
C LYS A 83 -2.38 5.87 5.33
N ASN A 84 -1.21 6.46 5.44
CA ASN A 84 -0.33 6.66 4.31
C ASN A 84 0.67 5.50 4.30
N ILE A 85 0.75 4.81 3.18
CA ILE A 85 1.66 3.71 2.94
C ILE A 85 2.73 4.18 1.96
N THR A 86 3.97 4.16 2.44
CA THR A 86 5.15 4.54 1.68
C THR A 86 5.84 3.28 1.18
N VAL A 87 6.20 3.30 -0.10
CA VAL A 87 6.91 2.20 -0.76
C VAL A 87 8.25 2.74 -1.24
N MET A 88 9.35 2.11 -0.82
CA MET A 88 10.67 2.39 -1.38
C MET A 88 11.02 1.33 -2.40
N ALA A 89 11.42 1.77 -3.59
CA ALA A 89 11.77 0.90 -4.71
C ALA A 89 12.78 1.60 -5.61
N ASN A 90 13.36 0.86 -6.55
CA ASN A 90 14.23 1.38 -7.61
C ASN A 90 13.44 2.14 -8.71
N THR A 91 12.52 3.02 -8.34
CA THR A 91 11.66 3.75 -9.28
C THR A 91 12.11 5.18 -9.48
N VAL A 92 12.08 5.66 -10.73
CA VAL A 92 12.24 7.09 -11.06
C VAL A 92 11.11 7.50 -12.01
N PRO A 93 10.18 8.37 -11.59
CA PRO A 93 10.09 9.04 -10.28
C PRO A 93 9.84 8.06 -9.13
N ALA A 94 9.95 8.57 -7.88
CA ALA A 94 9.70 7.77 -6.67
C ALA A 94 8.31 7.10 -6.71
N PHE A 95 8.19 5.95 -6.05
CA PHE A 95 6.95 5.17 -6.04
C PHE A 95 5.81 6.03 -5.46
N PRO A 96 4.65 6.15 -6.13
CA PRO A 96 3.61 7.05 -5.66
C PRO A 96 2.98 6.57 -4.35
N MET A 97 2.61 7.51 -3.48
CA MET A 97 2.02 7.20 -2.17
C MET A 97 0.68 6.46 -2.30
N LEU A 98 0.45 5.52 -1.39
CA LEU A 98 -0.81 4.79 -1.28
C LEU A 98 -1.58 5.24 -0.03
N ILE A 99 -2.90 5.38 -0.13
CA ILE A 99 -3.75 5.93 0.92
C ILE A 99 -4.87 4.95 1.25
N LEU A 100 -4.94 4.52 2.50
CA LEU A 100 -6.07 3.77 3.05
C LEU A 100 -6.86 4.69 3.99
N THR A 101 -8.15 4.89 3.73
CA THR A 101 -8.99 5.82 4.52
C THR A 101 -10.34 5.20 4.88
N GLY A 102 -10.96 5.71 5.94
CA GLY A 102 -12.31 5.33 6.35
C GLY A 102 -12.58 5.62 7.82
N ASP A 103 -13.75 5.22 8.30
CA ASP A 103 -14.22 5.51 9.65
C ASP A 103 -14.34 4.22 10.48
N VAL A 104 -13.83 4.26 11.70
CA VAL A 104 -13.97 3.16 12.67
C VAL A 104 -15.06 3.55 13.67
N VAL A 105 -16.09 2.72 13.76
CA VAL A 105 -17.21 2.91 14.68
C VAL A 105 -16.89 2.18 15.99
N PRO A 106 -16.96 2.85 17.16
CA PRO A 106 -16.75 2.20 18.45
C PRO A 106 -17.65 0.99 18.62
N ALA A 107 -17.10 -0.11 19.15
CA ALA A 107 -17.93 -1.19 19.66
C ALA A 107 -18.74 -0.67 20.86
N LYS A 108 -20.06 -0.92 20.85
CA LYS A 108 -20.99 -0.43 21.86
C LYS A 108 -20.83 -1.16 23.19
#